data_AF-A0A1E3IQT5-F1
#
_entry.id   AF-A0A1E3IQT5-F1
#
_cell.length_a   1.000
_cell.length_b   1.000
_cell.length_c   1.000
_cell.angle_alpha   90.00
_cell.angle_beta   90.00
_cell.angle_gamma   90.00
#
_symmetry.space_group_name_H-M   'P 1'
#
loop_
_entity.id
_entity.type
_entity.pdbx_description
1 polymer ?
#
loop_
_entity_poly.entity_id
_entity_poly.type
_entity_poly.pdbx_seq_one_letter_code
_entity_poly.pdbx_strand_id
1 'polypeptide(L)'
;MASFDILFISRQSLATYPFSTSSRHACRSSDYGITGFATAHIALSFLKHGWTVHGTLRSDAKRSAVEAIPEYAPYLASGQLKLFEVGPLESADHREAIKGVESVAHPASPVEFGDEKFRETHLKPALEGTLGVLRAVGREGSVKSVVYTSSFGLVGQYKFHPTELKGRTMYSYSTVHE
;
A
#
# COMPACT_ATOMS: atom_id res chain seq x y z
N MET A 1 -13.79 -8.71 0.52
CA MET A 1 -12.67 -9.13 1.42
C MET A 1 -11.58 -8.06 1.38
N ALA A 2 -11.33 -7.37 2.51
CA ALA A 2 -10.38 -6.25 2.61
C ALA A 2 -8.94 -6.67 2.23
N SER A 3 -8.22 -5.79 1.54
CA SER A 3 -6.90 -6.10 0.96
C SER A 3 -5.92 -4.95 1.12
N PHE A 4 -4.83 -5.18 1.85
CA PHE A 4 -3.82 -4.15 2.01
C PHE A 4 -2.71 -4.36 1.00
N ASP A 5 -2.47 -3.31 0.25
CA ASP A 5 -1.36 -3.23 -0.65
C ASP A 5 -0.18 -2.65 0.15
N ILE A 6 0.94 -3.36 0.20
CA ILE A 6 2.11 -2.91 0.96
C ILE A 6 3.31 -2.86 0.02
N LEU A 7 4.01 -1.74 0.05
CA LEU A 7 5.26 -1.56 -0.68
C LEU A 7 6.36 -1.29 0.33
N PHE A 8 7.42 -2.08 0.25
CA PHE A 8 8.64 -1.85 1.00
C PHE A 8 9.68 -1.25 0.06
N ILE A 9 10.26 -0.10 0.41
CA ILE A 9 11.04 0.75 -0.48
C ILE A 9 12.44 0.98 0.11
N SER A 10 13.48 0.73 -0.69
CA SER A 10 14.87 0.96 -0.32
C SER A 10 15.61 1.73 -1.41
N ARG A 11 16.62 2.51 -1.01
CA ARG A 11 17.41 3.29 -1.97
C ARG A 11 18.54 2.43 -2.50
N GLN A 12 18.72 2.43 -3.82
CA GLN A 12 19.93 1.87 -4.42
C GLN A 12 20.96 2.97 -4.66
N SER A 13 22.22 2.67 -4.38
CA SER A 13 23.34 3.54 -4.74
C SER A 13 23.53 3.55 -6.27
N LEU A 14 22.92 4.55 -6.92
CA LEU A 14 23.15 5.09 -8.26
C LEU A 14 23.14 4.12 -9.46
N ALA A 15 22.05 4.20 -10.25
CA ALA A 15 22.11 4.07 -11.71
C ALA A 15 21.09 5.06 -12.33
N THR A 16 21.59 6.04 -13.07
CA THR A 16 20.78 7.02 -13.81
C THR A 16 20.19 6.37 -15.06
N TYR A 17 18.86 6.26 -15.14
CA TYR A 17 18.16 5.80 -16.35
C TYR A 17 17.40 6.94 -17.02
N PRO A 18 17.39 7.02 -18.37
CA PRO A 18 16.71 8.08 -19.09
C PRO A 18 15.19 7.91 -19.04
N PHE A 19 14.55 9.06 -18.84
CA PHE A 19 13.12 9.26 -18.71
C PHE A 19 12.41 9.15 -20.07
N SER A 20 11.36 8.34 -20.15
CA SER A 20 10.41 8.31 -21.28
C SER A 20 8.99 8.12 -20.75
N THR A 21 8.08 9.01 -21.13
CA THR A 21 6.65 8.94 -20.76
C THR A 21 5.80 8.67 -21.99
N SER A 22 5.21 7.48 -22.06
CA SER A 22 3.96 7.24 -22.80
C SER A 22 3.43 5.85 -22.48
N SER A 23 2.33 5.75 -21.72
CA SER A 23 1.20 4.88 -22.07
C SER A 23 0.00 5.22 -21.18
N ARG A 24 -1.20 5.21 -21.80
CA ARG A 24 -2.49 5.21 -21.12
C ARG A 24 -3.01 3.78 -21.20
N HIS A 25 -2.77 2.98 -20.17
CA HIS A 25 -3.37 1.65 -20.06
C HIS A 25 -4.13 1.50 -18.75
N ALA A 26 -5.33 0.94 -18.87
CA ALA A 26 -6.27 0.78 -17.79
C ALA A 26 -5.78 -0.30 -16.82
N CYS A 27 -5.40 0.12 -15.61
CA CYS A 27 -5.18 -0.77 -14.48
C CYS A 27 -6.53 -1.43 -14.13
N ARG A 28 -6.71 -2.70 -14.50
CA ARG A 28 -7.93 -3.47 -14.19
C ARG A 28 -7.98 -3.74 -12.68
N SER A 29 -9.07 -3.30 -12.06
CA SER A 29 -9.25 -3.13 -10.61
C SER A 29 -9.52 -4.41 -9.79
N SER A 30 -9.15 -5.60 -10.25
CA SER A 30 -9.68 -6.84 -9.63
C SER A 30 -8.70 -7.65 -8.79
N ASP A 31 -7.40 -7.33 -8.74
CA ASP A 31 -6.45 -8.12 -7.96
C ASP A 31 -5.50 -7.23 -7.14
N TYR A 32 -5.58 -7.39 -5.83
CA TYR A 32 -4.96 -6.54 -4.81
C TYR A 32 -3.51 -6.99 -4.49
N GLY A 33 -2.64 -6.02 -4.19
CA GLY A 33 -1.18 -6.11 -4.06
C GLY A 33 -0.48 -4.97 -4.80
N ILE A 34 0.74 -5.19 -5.33
CA ILE A 34 1.41 -4.23 -6.24
C ILE A 34 0.60 -3.90 -7.52
N THR A 35 -0.44 -4.67 -7.80
CA THR A 35 -1.37 -4.49 -8.93
C THR A 35 -2.57 -3.60 -8.60
N GLY A 36 -2.77 -3.20 -7.34
CA GLY A 36 -3.84 -2.28 -6.96
C GLY A 36 -3.64 -0.89 -7.59
N PHE A 37 -4.72 -0.16 -7.87
CA PHE A 37 -4.66 1.09 -8.64
C PHE A 37 -3.68 2.11 -8.03
N ALA A 38 -3.92 2.55 -6.78
CA ALA A 38 -3.06 3.53 -6.12
C ALA A 38 -1.64 2.98 -5.93
N THR A 39 -1.54 1.72 -5.54
CA THR A 39 -0.29 1.03 -5.25
C THR A 39 0.60 0.92 -6.48
N ALA A 40 0.04 0.58 -7.63
CA ALA A 40 0.78 0.48 -8.88
C ALA A 40 1.37 1.84 -9.28
N HIS A 41 0.61 2.92 -9.12
CA HIS A 41 1.10 4.28 -9.36
C HIS A 41 2.22 4.67 -8.39
N ILE A 42 2.08 4.35 -7.11
CA ILE A 42 3.11 4.59 -6.09
C ILE A 42 4.38 3.79 -6.42
N ALA A 43 4.25 2.49 -6.69
CA ALA A 43 5.36 1.61 -7.03
C ALA A 43 6.11 2.11 -8.28
N LEU A 44 5.39 2.38 -9.37
CA LEU A 44 5.99 2.91 -10.60
C LEU A 44 6.67 4.27 -10.37
N SER A 45 6.12 5.12 -9.52
CA SER A 45 6.76 6.40 -9.17
C SER A 45 8.11 6.15 -8.51
N PHE A 46 8.18 5.30 -7.49
CA PHE A 46 9.45 4.98 -6.82
C PHE A 46 10.46 4.34 -7.76
N LEU A 47 10.02 3.34 -8.55
CA LEU A 47 10.86 2.66 -9.54
C LEU A 47 11.45 3.64 -10.57
N LYS A 48 10.64 4.58 -11.10
CA LYS A 48 11.09 5.62 -12.04
C LYS A 48 12.14 6.57 -11.44
N HIS A 49 12.16 6.73 -10.12
CA HIS A 49 13.16 7.56 -9.42
C HIS A 49 14.37 6.76 -8.95
N GLY A 50 14.54 5.52 -9.42
CA GLY A 50 15.71 4.67 -9.13
C GLY A 50 15.68 4.00 -7.76
N TRP A 51 14.51 3.89 -7.13
CA TRP A 51 14.35 3.16 -5.88
C TRP A 51 14.11 1.68 -6.16
N THR A 52 14.54 0.84 -5.23
CA THR A 52 14.16 -0.57 -5.21
C THR A 52 12.82 -0.70 -4.49
N VAL A 53 11.89 -1.41 -5.11
CA VAL A 53 10.56 -1.69 -4.57
C VAL A 53 10.44 -3.19 -4.35
N HIS A 54 10.09 -3.57 -3.14
CA HIS A 54 9.64 -4.90 -2.76
C HIS A 54 8.10 -4.87 -2.78
N GLY A 55 7.52 -5.40 -3.85
CA GLY A 55 6.08 -5.55 -4.00
C GLY A 55 5.59 -6.83 -3.33
N THR A 56 4.47 -6.75 -2.62
CA THR A 56 3.86 -7.92 -1.99
C THR A 56 2.77 -8.55 -2.86
N LEU A 57 2.71 -9.88 -2.85
CA LEU A 57 1.69 -10.73 -3.47
C LEU A 57 1.00 -11.56 -2.39
N ARG A 58 -0.29 -11.86 -2.60
CA ARG A 58 -1.07 -12.71 -1.69
C ARG A 58 -0.86 -14.20 -1.91
N SER A 59 -0.60 -14.56 -3.15
CA SER A 59 -0.30 -15.92 -3.56
C SER A 59 0.61 -15.89 -4.78
N ASP A 60 1.46 -16.91 -4.91
CA ASP A 60 2.35 -17.02 -6.06
C ASP A 60 1.59 -17.13 -7.38
N ALA A 61 0.34 -17.61 -7.35
CA ALA A 61 -0.55 -17.64 -8.52
C ALA A 61 -0.78 -16.26 -9.17
N LYS A 62 -0.55 -15.15 -8.45
CA LYS A 62 -0.62 -13.79 -8.99
C LYS A 62 0.69 -13.28 -9.58
N ARG A 63 1.81 -13.95 -9.34
CA ARG A 63 3.14 -13.54 -9.80
C ARG A 63 3.19 -13.36 -11.32
N SER A 64 2.73 -14.36 -12.07
CA SER A 64 2.73 -14.33 -13.53
C SER A 64 1.93 -13.16 -14.10
N ALA A 65 0.83 -12.78 -13.44
CA ALA A 65 0.02 -11.63 -13.83
C ALA A 65 0.78 -10.30 -13.61
N VAL A 66 1.59 -10.20 -12.56
CA VAL A 66 2.44 -9.01 -12.31
C VAL A 66 3.61 -8.96 -13.28
N GLU A 67 4.25 -10.10 -13.54
CA GLU A 67 5.36 -10.22 -14.49
C GLU A 67 4.96 -9.92 -15.93
N ALA A 68 3.69 -10.18 -16.28
CA ALA A 68 3.13 -9.84 -17.58
C ALA A 68 2.87 -8.32 -17.78
N ILE A 69 3.01 -7.48 -16.74
CA ILE A 69 2.80 -6.03 -16.84
C ILE A 69 4.02 -5.40 -17.53
N PRO A 70 3.87 -4.82 -18.74
CA PRO A 70 5.00 -4.27 -19.49
C PRO A 70 5.75 -3.18 -18.74
N GLU A 71 5.04 -2.37 -17.96
CA GLU A 71 5.63 -1.29 -17.16
C GLU A 71 6.53 -1.80 -16.02
N TYR A 72 6.35 -3.05 -15.57
CA TYR A 72 7.17 -3.69 -14.54
C TYR A 72 8.33 -4.50 -15.09
N ALA A 73 8.23 -5.01 -16.32
CA ALA A 73 9.25 -5.82 -16.97
C ALA A 73 10.70 -5.27 -16.86
N PRO A 74 11.00 -3.98 -17.15
CA PRO A 74 12.38 -3.48 -17.04
C PRO A 74 12.90 -3.45 -15.59
N TYR A 75 12.01 -3.24 -14.62
CA TYR A 75 12.37 -3.19 -13.20
C TYR A 75 12.54 -4.57 -12.59
N LEU A 76 11.76 -5.56 -13.06
CA LEU A 76 11.96 -6.97 -12.73
C LEU A 76 13.29 -7.48 -13.28
N ALA A 77 13.61 -7.16 -14.54
CA ALA A 77 14.86 -7.58 -15.18
C ALA A 77 16.11 -6.95 -14.53
N SER A 78 16.02 -5.70 -14.06
CA SER A 78 17.11 -5.02 -13.34
C SER A 78 17.21 -5.39 -11.86
N GLY A 79 16.22 -6.11 -11.32
CA GLY A 79 16.14 -6.44 -9.89
C GLY A 79 15.72 -5.28 -8.98
N GLN A 80 15.31 -4.14 -9.56
CA GLN A 80 14.76 -3.01 -8.82
C GLN A 80 13.35 -3.30 -8.31
N LEU A 81 12.56 -4.10 -9.03
CA LEU A 81 11.31 -4.63 -8.52
C LEU A 81 11.50 -6.08 -8.08
N LYS A 82 11.22 -6.36 -6.80
CA LYS A 82 11.23 -7.71 -6.22
C LYS A 82 9.84 -8.06 -5.71
N LEU A 83 9.38 -9.28 -5.98
CA LEU A 83 8.04 -9.72 -5.62
C LEU A 83 8.09 -10.77 -4.51
N PHE A 84 7.42 -10.48 -3.40
CA PHE A 84 7.37 -11.33 -2.20
C PHE A 84 5.95 -11.83 -1.96
N GLU A 85 5.77 -13.13 -1.83
CA GLU A 85 4.53 -13.68 -1.34
C GLU A 85 4.47 -13.50 0.18
N VAL A 86 3.40 -12.85 0.66
CA VAL A 86 3.20 -12.61 2.09
C VAL A 86 1.98 -13.34 2.63
N GLY A 87 1.10 -13.87 1.77
CA GLY A 87 -0.09 -14.61 2.18
C GLY A 87 -1.31 -13.74 2.51
N PRO A 88 -2.33 -14.33 3.18
CA PRO A 88 -3.55 -13.64 3.62
C PRO A 88 -3.28 -12.58 4.68
N LEU A 89 -4.15 -11.59 4.78
CA LEU A 89 -3.94 -10.39 5.58
C LEU A 89 -3.74 -10.66 7.08
N GLU A 90 -4.60 -11.46 7.69
CA GLU A 90 -4.52 -11.79 9.12
C GLU A 90 -3.29 -12.64 9.50
N SER A 91 -2.66 -13.30 8.52
CA SER A 91 -1.54 -14.21 8.73
C SER A 91 -0.32 -13.85 7.90
N ALA A 92 -0.24 -12.59 7.44
CA ALA A 92 0.77 -12.20 6.48
C ALA A 92 2.17 -12.21 7.12
N ASP A 93 3.13 -12.84 6.45
CA ASP A 93 4.54 -12.81 6.87
C ASP A 93 5.33 -11.82 6.02
N HIS A 94 5.76 -10.73 6.64
CA HIS A 94 6.54 -9.67 6.00
C HIS A 94 8.04 -9.76 6.25
N ARG A 95 8.52 -10.79 6.97
CA ARG A 95 9.93 -10.89 7.40
C ARG A 95 10.92 -10.81 6.25
N GLU A 96 10.64 -11.46 5.13
CA GLU A 96 11.54 -11.42 3.98
C GLU A 96 11.38 -10.13 3.17
N ALA A 97 10.14 -9.64 3.02
CA ALA A 97 9.83 -8.45 2.24
C ALA A 97 10.41 -7.16 2.87
N ILE A 98 10.56 -7.11 4.19
CA ILE A 98 11.00 -5.90 4.91
C ILE A 98 12.53 -5.76 5.04
N LYS A 99 13.31 -6.81 4.77
CA LYS A 99 14.77 -6.77 4.98
C LYS A 99 15.44 -5.68 4.15
N GLY A 100 16.23 -4.82 4.81
CA GLY A 100 17.01 -3.78 4.15
C GLY A 100 16.16 -2.66 3.54
N VAL A 101 14.94 -2.47 4.05
CA VAL A 101 13.99 -1.46 3.59
C VAL A 101 14.11 -0.19 4.42
N GLU A 102 14.15 0.96 3.76
CA GLU A 102 14.24 2.25 4.44
C GLU A 102 12.87 2.90 4.68
N SER A 103 11.87 2.56 3.87
CA SER A 103 10.54 3.17 3.95
C SER A 103 9.44 2.18 3.60
N VAL A 104 8.32 2.26 4.30
CA VAL A 104 7.15 1.41 4.04
C VAL A 104 5.98 2.28 3.62
N ALA A 105 5.37 1.99 2.47
CA ALA A 105 4.12 2.59 2.06
C ALA A 105 3.00 1.56 2.24
N HIS A 106 1.96 1.97 2.96
CA HIS A 106 0.74 1.21 3.20
C HIS A 106 -0.45 1.95 2.58
N PRO A 107 -0.58 1.93 1.24
CA PRO A 107 -1.74 2.44 0.55
C PRO A 107 -3.03 1.72 1.00
N ALA A 108 -4.08 2.52 1.17
CA ALA A 108 -5.30 2.14 1.89
C ALA A 108 -5.97 0.90 1.33
N SER A 109 -6.62 0.15 2.23
CA SER A 109 -7.42 -1.04 1.93
C SER A 109 -8.78 -0.70 1.32
N PRO A 110 -9.35 -1.59 0.46
CA PRO A 110 -10.71 -1.49 0.00
C PRO A 110 -11.68 -1.61 1.18
N VAL A 111 -12.55 -0.61 1.27
CA VAL A 111 -13.67 -0.56 2.21
C VAL A 111 -14.93 -0.86 1.41
N GLU A 112 -15.53 -2.03 1.64
CA GLU A 112 -16.88 -2.34 1.16
C GLU A 112 -17.86 -1.89 2.26
N PHE A 113 -18.81 -1.02 1.90
CA PHE A 113 -19.83 -0.51 2.83
C PHE A 113 -21.12 -1.32 2.65
N GLY A 114 -21.76 -1.74 3.73
CA GLY A 114 -23.10 -2.34 3.68
C GLY A 114 -23.29 -3.68 4.39
N ASP A 115 -22.23 -4.29 4.94
CA ASP A 115 -22.35 -5.57 5.66
C ASP A 115 -22.74 -5.38 7.13
N GLU A 116 -23.78 -6.07 7.59
CA GLU A 116 -24.14 -6.16 9.02
C GLU A 116 -22.98 -6.70 9.88
N LYS A 117 -22.08 -7.48 9.27
CA LYS A 117 -20.89 -8.07 9.89
C LYS A 117 -19.61 -7.28 9.66
N PHE A 118 -19.70 -5.99 9.29
CA PHE A 118 -18.55 -5.14 8.96
C PHE A 118 -17.37 -5.24 9.93
N ARG A 119 -17.66 -5.37 11.24
CA ARG A 119 -16.62 -5.54 12.27
C ARG A 119 -15.76 -6.79 12.05
N GLU A 120 -16.39 -7.90 11.70
CA GLU A 120 -15.73 -9.20 11.53
C GLU A 120 -15.10 -9.33 10.15
N THR A 121 -15.80 -8.85 9.10
CA THR A 121 -15.39 -9.05 7.71
C THR A 121 -14.43 -7.99 7.18
N HIS A 122 -14.40 -6.80 7.77
CA HIS A 122 -13.56 -5.69 7.31
C HIS A 122 -12.68 -5.10 8.41
N LEU A 123 -13.23 -4.77 9.58
CA LEU A 123 -12.47 -4.09 10.63
C LEU A 123 -11.36 -4.98 11.23
N LYS A 124 -11.70 -6.21 11.63
CA LYS A 124 -10.72 -7.11 12.25
C LYS A 124 -9.56 -7.45 11.30
N PRO A 125 -9.79 -7.84 10.03
CA PRO A 125 -8.70 -8.04 9.08
C PRO A 125 -7.88 -6.77 8.87
N ALA A 126 -8.53 -5.60 8.81
CA ALA A 126 -7.85 -4.32 8.66
C ALA A 126 -6.90 -3.97 9.82
N LEU A 127 -7.37 -4.19 11.04
CA LEU A 127 -6.56 -3.97 12.24
C LEU A 127 -5.39 -4.95 12.28
N GLU A 128 -5.65 -6.25 12.11
CA GLU A 128 -4.58 -7.26 12.20
C GLU A 128 -3.55 -7.14 11.09
N GLY A 129 -3.99 -6.84 9.87
CA GLY A 129 -3.10 -6.57 8.75
C GLY A 129 -2.20 -5.36 9.00
N THR A 130 -2.79 -4.25 9.43
CA THR A 130 -2.02 -3.03 9.75
C THR A 130 -1.03 -3.27 10.89
N LEU A 131 -1.47 -3.94 11.97
CA LEU A 131 -0.60 -4.29 13.10
C LEU A 131 0.48 -5.29 12.68
N GLY A 132 0.20 -6.23 11.78
CA GLY A 132 1.18 -7.14 11.19
C GLY A 132 2.34 -6.39 10.52
N VAL A 133 2.02 -5.40 9.68
CA VAL A 133 3.01 -4.54 9.04
C VAL A 133 3.81 -3.74 10.05
N LEU A 134 3.14 -3.08 11.00
CA LEU A 134 3.82 -2.26 12.01
C LEU A 134 4.70 -3.10 12.94
N ARG A 135 4.29 -4.32 13.28
CA ARG A 135 5.10 -5.29 14.03
C ARG A 135 6.33 -5.72 13.24
N ALA A 136 6.21 -5.91 11.93
CA ALA A 136 7.36 -6.19 11.07
C ALA A 136 8.31 -5.00 11.01
N VAL A 137 7.79 -3.79 10.82
CA VAL A 137 8.55 -2.53 10.83
C VAL A 137 9.34 -2.38 12.13
N GLY A 138 8.70 -2.59 13.28
CA GLY A 138 9.35 -2.47 14.59
C GLY A 138 10.49 -3.48 14.82
N ARG A 139 10.59 -4.53 14.01
CA ARG A 139 11.68 -5.53 14.06
C ARG A 139 12.82 -5.23 13.09
N GLU A 140 12.58 -4.41 12.08
CA GLU A 140 13.57 -4.06 11.05
C GLU A 140 14.16 -2.67 11.35
N GLY A 141 15.37 -2.64 11.92
CA GLY A 141 16.03 -1.39 12.30
C GLY A 141 16.44 -0.48 11.14
N SER A 142 16.36 -0.95 9.89
CA SER A 142 16.66 -0.14 8.70
C SER A 142 15.52 0.79 8.28
N VAL A 143 14.29 0.55 8.76
CA VAL A 143 13.12 1.36 8.42
C VAL A 143 13.17 2.72 9.13
N LYS A 144 13.07 3.79 8.36
CA LYS A 144 13.12 5.18 8.83
C LYS A 144 11.76 5.85 8.83
N SER A 145 10.84 5.43 7.97
CA SER A 145 9.52 6.03 7.84
C SER A 145 8.45 5.06 7.35
N VAL A 146 7.23 5.27 7.84
CA VAL A 146 6.04 4.56 7.38
C VAL A 146 5.02 5.58 6.90
N VAL A 147 4.51 5.40 5.68
CA VAL A 147 3.41 6.19 5.12
C VAL A 147 2.16 5.33 5.16
N TYR A 148 1.18 5.75 5.97
CA TYR A 148 -0.13 5.11 6.06
C TYR A 148 -1.16 5.96 5.35
N THR A 149 -1.78 5.44 4.29
CA THR A 149 -2.85 6.13 3.61
C THR A 149 -4.17 5.81 4.31
N SER A 150 -4.72 6.79 5.02
CA SER A 150 -6.07 6.72 5.59
C SER A 150 -7.11 7.19 4.57
N SER A 151 -8.38 7.22 4.98
CA SER A 151 -9.49 7.73 4.19
C SER A 151 -10.10 8.97 4.83
N PHE A 152 -10.65 9.85 4.00
CA PHE A 152 -11.56 10.92 4.44
C PHE A 152 -12.73 10.37 5.26
N GLY A 153 -13.10 9.10 5.04
CA GLY A 153 -13.99 8.27 5.86
C GLY A 153 -13.79 8.35 7.37
N LEU A 154 -12.56 8.60 7.83
CA LEU A 154 -12.25 8.66 9.26
C LEU A 154 -12.61 10.01 9.90
N VAL A 155 -12.49 11.09 9.13
CA VAL A 155 -12.62 12.47 9.64
C VAL A 155 -13.94 13.13 9.25
N GLY A 156 -14.66 12.56 8.28
CA GLY A 156 -15.95 13.06 7.84
C GLY A 156 -17.01 12.97 8.94
N GLN A 157 -17.82 14.04 9.10
CA GLN A 157 -18.98 14.03 10.00
C GLN A 157 -20.21 13.47 9.28
N TYR A 158 -20.31 12.15 9.19
CA TYR A 158 -21.44 11.46 8.52
C TYR A 158 -22.77 11.51 9.29
N LYS A 159 -22.78 12.11 10.48
CA LYS A 159 -24.00 12.33 11.26
C LYS A 159 -24.88 13.44 10.70
N PHE A 160 -24.33 14.34 9.91
CA PHE A 160 -25.03 15.51 9.38
C PHE A 160 -25.03 15.48 7.85
N HIS A 161 -26.10 15.98 7.24
CA HIS A 161 -26.15 16.10 5.79
C HIS A 161 -25.05 17.07 5.29
N PRO A 162 -24.41 16.84 4.12
CA PRO A 162 -23.32 17.70 3.64
C PRO A 162 -23.66 19.19 3.56
N THR A 163 -24.92 19.54 3.32
CA THR A 163 -25.40 20.94 3.29
C THR A 163 -25.41 21.59 4.68
N GLU A 164 -25.51 20.82 5.75
CA GLU A 164 -25.49 21.29 7.14
C GLU A 164 -24.06 21.52 7.67
N LEU A 165 -23.06 21.01 6.95
CA LEU A 165 -21.64 21.19 7.28
C LEU A 165 -21.06 22.52 6.75
N LYS A 166 -21.85 23.32 6.03
CA LYS A 166 -21.41 24.61 5.45
C LYS A 166 -20.96 25.58 6.55
N GLY A 167 -19.69 26.01 6.49
CA GLY A 167 -19.10 26.94 7.47
C GLY A 167 -18.69 26.29 8.80
N ARG A 168 -18.79 24.97 8.93
CA ARG A 168 -18.32 24.23 10.11
C ARG A 168 -16.90 23.71 9.89
N THR A 169 -16.11 23.73 10.95
CA THR A 169 -14.81 23.04 10.97
C THR A 169 -15.04 21.54 10.90
N MET A 170 -14.61 20.92 9.80
CA MET A 170 -14.77 19.48 9.55
C MET A 170 -13.98 18.64 10.56
N TYR A 171 -12.83 19.15 11.00
CA TYR A 171 -11.96 18.53 11.99
C TYR A 171 -11.11 19.60 12.69
N SER A 172 -11.00 19.53 14.01
CA SER A 172 -10.18 20.42 14.85
C SER A 172 -9.24 19.58 15.70
N TYR A 173 -7.93 19.83 15.60
CA TYR A 173 -6.95 19.28 16.52
C TYR A 173 -7.03 20.08 17.83
N SER A 174 -7.66 19.52 18.85
CA SER A 174 -7.41 19.94 20.23
C SER A 174 -6.23 19.12 20.74
N THR A 175 -5.07 19.76 20.90
CA THR A 175 -3.92 19.17 21.59
C THR A 175 -4.37 18.72 22.97
N VAL A 176 -4.43 17.41 23.19
CA VAL A 176 -4.55 16.87 24.55
C VAL A 176 -3.16 17.06 25.16
N HIS A 177 -3.01 18.11 25.97
CA HIS A 177 -1.88 18.21 26.87
C HIS A 177 -2.12 17.20 28.00
N GLU A 178 -1.37 16.09 27.98
CA GLU A 178 -1.06 15.31 29.19
C GLU A 178 0.35 15.68 29.69
#